data_AF-A0A0S8HZB4-F1
#
_entry.id   AF-A0A0S8HZB4-F1
#
_cell.length_a   1.000
_cell.length_b   1.000
_cell.length_c   1.000
_cell.angle_alpha   90.00
_cell.angle_beta   90.00
_cell.angle_gamma   90.00
#
_symmetry.space_group_name_H-M   'P 1'
#
loop_
_entity.id
_entity.type
_entity.pdbx_description
1 polymer ?
#
loop_
_entity_poly.entity_id
_entity_poly.type
_entity_poly.pdbx_seq_one_letter_code
_entity_poly.pdbx_strand_id
1 'polypeptide(L)'
;MTISAIRIDTPTDFRATLSFHDFTHSIIPTLNPEFEPAIRRAVDDIFNDLTYIDSDDPPMVSIFLDNIEKPLELLRSFGLSLIAIMTSGKLRIHNGSEIPNWHRVYYLFVPEGSYFRIGKELEGQLVHKFDPQCTYGIFGY
;
A
#
# COMPACT_ATOMS: atom_id res chain seq x y z
N MET A 1 13.04 -8.21 -11.47
CA MET A 1 12.01 -7.28 -10.97
C MET A 1 12.06 -7.42 -9.46
N THR A 2 12.22 -6.32 -8.73
CA THR A 2 12.27 -6.40 -7.27
C THR A 2 10.92 -6.03 -6.72
N ILE A 3 10.39 -6.84 -5.82
CA ILE A 3 9.16 -6.54 -5.09
C ILE A 3 9.49 -6.54 -3.61
N SER A 4 9.04 -5.50 -2.91
CA SER A 4 9.10 -5.46 -1.46
C SER A 4 7.74 -5.10 -0.90
N ALA A 5 7.36 -5.69 0.23
CA ALA A 5 6.16 -5.34 0.96
C ALA A 5 6.53 -4.77 2.33
N ILE A 6 5.81 -3.74 2.76
CA ILE A 6 5.89 -3.16 4.09
C ILE A 6 4.48 -3.10 4.67
N ARG A 7 4.34 -3.41 5.96
CA ARG A 7 3.11 -3.11 6.70
C ARG A 7 3.18 -1.69 7.22
N ILE A 8 2.11 -0.93 7.04
CA ILE A 8 2.01 0.45 7.47
C ILE A 8 1.13 0.49 8.72
N ASP A 9 1.77 0.56 9.88
CA ASP A 9 1.09 0.72 11.16
C ASP A 9 1.11 2.17 11.63
N THR A 10 2.11 2.93 11.24
CA THR A 10 2.31 4.30 11.67
C THR A 10 2.52 5.23 10.48
N PRO A 11 2.33 6.54 10.65
CA PRO A 11 2.73 7.51 9.62
C PRO A 11 4.20 7.37 9.21
N THR A 12 5.08 7.04 10.16
CA THR A 12 6.51 6.81 9.87
C THR A 12 6.73 5.67 8.88
N ASP A 13 5.96 4.58 8.98
CA ASP A 13 6.02 3.47 8.02
C ASP A 13 5.54 3.90 6.63
N PHE A 14 4.52 4.77 6.59
CA PHE A 14 3.99 5.34 5.34
C PHE A 14 5.05 6.21 4.64
N ARG A 15 5.87 6.95 5.39
CA ARG A 15 6.94 7.79 4.80
C ARG A 15 7.84 7.01 3.85
N ALA A 16 8.14 5.76 4.16
CA ALA A 16 9.01 4.91 3.33
C ALA A 16 8.41 4.59 1.95
N THR A 17 7.12 4.83 1.74
CA THR A 17 6.40 4.53 0.49
C THR A 17 6.09 5.77 -0.35
N LEU A 18 6.40 6.98 0.15
CA LEU A 18 6.15 8.25 -0.53
C LEU A 18 7.15 8.58 -1.64
N SER A 19 8.30 7.90 -1.69
CA SER A 19 9.33 8.14 -2.71
C SER A 19 8.96 7.65 -4.13
N PHE A 20 7.71 7.21 -4.34
CA PHE A 20 7.22 6.60 -5.56
C PHE A 20 6.16 7.49 -6.20
N HIS A 21 6.36 7.89 -7.46
CA HIS A 21 5.44 8.80 -8.16
C HIS A 21 4.14 8.15 -8.66
N ASP A 22 4.08 6.82 -8.66
CA ASP A 22 2.92 6.07 -9.13
C ASP A 22 2.42 5.15 -8.04
N PHE A 23 1.13 5.26 -7.73
CA PHE A 23 0.48 4.43 -6.75
C PHE A 23 -0.94 4.06 -7.14
N THR A 24 -1.41 2.96 -6.55
CA THR A 24 -2.82 2.56 -6.60
C THR A 24 -3.19 1.98 -5.26
N HIS A 25 -4.46 2.09 -4.88
CA HIS A 25 -4.98 1.47 -3.67
C HIS A 25 -6.17 0.57 -4.00
N SER A 26 -6.36 -0.47 -3.19
CA SER A 26 -7.51 -1.35 -3.29
C SER A 26 -7.93 -1.81 -1.90
N ILE A 27 -9.25 -1.80 -1.69
CA ILE A 27 -9.87 -2.35 -0.49
C ILE A 27 -10.29 -3.78 -0.83
N ILE A 28 -9.77 -4.76 -0.10
CA ILE A 28 -10.32 -6.12 -0.17
C ILE A 28 -11.68 -6.07 0.55
N PRO A 29 -12.77 -6.55 -0.07
CA PRO A 29 -14.13 -6.34 0.44
C PRO A 29 -14.25 -6.73 1.92
N THR A 30 -14.64 -5.76 2.72
CA THR A 30 -14.91 -5.92 4.15
C THR A 30 -16.18 -6.72 4.36
N LEU A 31 -16.12 -7.73 5.22
CA LEU A 31 -17.23 -8.66 5.46
C LEU A 31 -18.43 -8.02 6.21
N ASN A 32 -18.27 -6.82 6.79
CA ASN A 32 -19.34 -6.12 7.49
C ASN A 32 -19.78 -4.82 6.74
N PRO A 33 -20.99 -4.80 6.14
CA PRO A 33 -21.53 -3.62 5.45
C PRO A 33 -21.71 -2.38 6.33
N GLU A 34 -21.89 -2.55 7.64
CA GLU A 34 -22.15 -1.41 8.55
C GLU A 34 -20.92 -0.49 8.71
N PHE A 35 -19.72 -1.05 8.57
CA PHE A 35 -18.46 -0.29 8.72
C PHE A 35 -17.93 0.24 7.39
N GLU A 36 -18.48 -0.21 6.27
CA GLU A 36 -18.02 0.15 4.93
C GLU A 36 -17.92 1.68 4.70
N PRO A 37 -18.91 2.51 5.13
CA PRO A 37 -18.82 3.96 4.93
C PRO A 37 -17.67 4.60 5.72
N ALA A 38 -17.42 4.13 6.95
CA ALA A 38 -16.35 4.64 7.80
C ALA A 38 -14.97 4.24 7.25
N ILE A 39 -14.85 3.00 6.78
CA ILE A 39 -13.64 2.47 6.15
C ILE A 39 -13.33 3.23 4.87
N ARG A 40 -14.33 3.40 3.98
CA ARG A 40 -14.17 4.16 2.74
C ARG A 40 -13.73 5.59 3.01
N ARG A 41 -14.35 6.27 3.97
CA ARG A 41 -13.96 7.63 4.35
C ARG A 41 -12.52 7.70 4.85
N ALA A 42 -12.09 6.78 5.71
CA ALA A 42 -10.72 6.73 6.19
C ALA A 42 -9.71 6.48 5.06
N VAL A 43 -10.06 5.63 4.09
CA VAL A 43 -9.25 5.40 2.89
C VAL A 43 -9.19 6.67 2.03
N ASP A 44 -10.32 7.32 1.79
CA ASP A 44 -10.39 8.57 1.03
C ASP A 44 -9.56 9.67 1.69
N ASP A 45 -9.63 9.82 3.02
CA ASP A 45 -8.84 10.78 3.78
C ASP A 45 -7.32 10.54 3.64
N ILE A 46 -6.88 9.28 3.45
CA ILE A 46 -5.45 8.96 3.21
C ILE A 46 -5.05 9.25 1.75
N PHE A 47 -5.82 8.78 0.76
CA PHE A 47 -5.35 8.78 -0.64
C PHE A 47 -5.74 10.02 -1.44
N ASN A 48 -6.79 10.75 -1.05
CA ASN A 48 -7.10 12.02 -1.71
C ASN A 48 -5.97 13.01 -1.50
N ASP A 49 -5.47 13.13 -0.27
CA ASP A 49 -4.35 14.01 0.06
C ASP A 49 -3.07 13.54 -0.63
N LEU A 50 -2.82 12.22 -0.67
CA LEU A 50 -1.62 11.64 -1.29
C LEU A 50 -1.43 12.05 -2.75
N THR A 51 -2.51 12.29 -3.49
CA THR A 51 -2.47 12.68 -4.91
C THR A 51 -1.83 14.07 -5.11
N TYR A 52 -1.84 14.92 -4.09
CA TYR A 52 -1.35 16.31 -4.18
C TYR A 52 0.01 16.51 -3.54
N ILE A 53 0.56 15.49 -2.88
CA ILE A 53 1.82 15.62 -2.15
C ILE A 53 2.99 15.58 -3.10
N ASP A 54 3.82 16.61 -3.03
CA ASP A 54 5.18 16.56 -3.54
C ASP A 54 6.06 15.84 -2.51
N SER A 55 6.58 14.67 -2.86
CA SER A 55 7.43 13.87 -1.98
C SER A 55 8.80 14.49 -1.73
N ASP A 56 9.19 15.49 -2.55
CA ASP A 56 10.41 16.27 -2.39
C ASP A 56 10.21 17.52 -1.51
N ASP A 57 9.00 17.80 -1.03
CA ASP A 57 8.65 18.90 -0.11
C ASP A 57 8.51 18.39 1.35
N PRO A 58 9.54 18.54 2.21
CA PRO A 58 9.50 17.98 3.57
C PRO A 58 8.39 18.56 4.46
N PRO A 59 8.10 19.87 4.45
CA PRO A 59 6.92 20.43 5.11
C PRO A 59 5.60 19.76 4.69
N MET A 60 5.37 19.57 3.40
CA MET A 60 4.14 18.95 2.89
C MET A 60 4.02 17.49 3.33
N VAL A 61 5.12 16.74 3.23
CA VAL A 61 5.21 15.37 3.73
C VAL A 61 4.92 15.31 5.23
N SER A 62 5.47 16.23 6.03
CA SER A 62 5.20 16.26 7.48
C SER A 62 3.71 16.46 7.78
N ILE A 63 3.08 17.45 7.16
CA ILE A 63 1.66 17.75 7.37
C ILE A 63 0.78 16.56 7.01
N PHE A 64 1.08 15.89 5.89
CA PHE A 64 0.36 14.68 5.50
C PHE A 64 0.51 13.56 6.53
N LEU A 65 1.74 13.27 6.97
CA LEU A 65 1.99 12.21 7.93
C LEU A 65 1.27 12.46 9.26
N ASP A 66 1.18 13.72 9.71
CA ASP A 66 0.43 14.11 10.90
C ASP A 66 -1.10 13.89 10.71
N ASN A 67 -1.62 14.08 9.50
CA ASN A 67 -3.05 13.98 9.21
C ASN A 67 -3.55 12.53 9.06
N ILE A 68 -2.70 11.59 8.63
CA ILE A 68 -3.10 10.20 8.39
C ILE A 68 -3.12 9.31 9.63
N GLU A 69 -2.61 9.78 10.78
CA GLU A 69 -2.56 8.99 12.01
C GLU A 69 -3.95 8.48 12.44
N LYS A 70 -4.94 9.37 12.50
CA LYS A 70 -6.32 9.03 12.89
C LYS A 70 -7.01 8.09 11.88
N PRO A 71 -6.97 8.34 10.56
CA PRO A 71 -7.45 7.36 9.58
C PRO A 71 -6.83 5.98 9.72
N LEU A 72 -5.52 5.89 9.95
CA LEU A 72 -4.82 4.61 10.14
C LEU A 72 -5.28 3.90 11.42
N GLU A 73 -5.43 4.62 12.53
CA GLU A 73 -5.97 4.08 13.79
C GLU A 73 -7.40 3.54 13.62
N LEU A 74 -8.26 4.28 12.92
CA LEU A 74 -9.64 3.88 12.67
C LEU A 74 -9.69 2.57 11.88
N LEU A 75 -8.89 2.44 10.82
CA LEU A 75 -8.83 1.22 10.01
C LEU A 75 -8.34 0.01 10.83
N ARG A 76 -7.32 0.19 11.68
CA ARG A 76 -6.86 -0.85 12.61
C ARG A 76 -7.93 -1.25 13.62
N SER A 77 -8.73 -0.30 14.11
CA SER A 77 -9.83 -0.61 15.05
C SER A 77 -10.89 -1.53 14.44
N PHE A 78 -10.99 -1.59 13.10
CA PHE A 78 -11.83 -2.52 12.35
C PHE A 78 -11.12 -3.84 11.97
N GLY A 79 -9.90 -4.07 12.45
CA GLY A 79 -9.11 -5.27 12.15
C GLY A 79 -8.50 -5.25 10.74
N LEU A 80 -8.35 -4.07 10.13
CA LEU A 80 -7.68 -3.90 8.84
C LEU A 80 -6.23 -3.49 9.02
N SER A 81 -5.35 -4.11 8.23
CA SER A 81 -3.97 -3.72 8.04
C SER A 81 -3.79 -3.07 6.68
N LEU A 82 -3.01 -1.99 6.62
CA LEU A 82 -2.53 -1.41 5.38
C LEU A 82 -1.19 -2.03 5.02
N ILE A 83 -1.11 -2.58 3.81
CA ILE A 83 0.13 -3.10 3.23
C ILE A 83 0.47 -2.29 2.01
N ALA A 84 1.72 -1.86 1.89
CA ALA A 84 2.26 -1.31 0.66
C ALA A 84 3.18 -2.32 -0.02
N ILE A 85 2.86 -2.68 -1.26
CA ILE A 85 3.70 -3.50 -2.13
C ILE A 85 4.38 -2.58 -3.13
N MET A 86 5.68 -2.38 -2.95
CA MET A 86 6.53 -1.61 -3.83
C MET A 86 7.10 -2.52 -4.91
N THR A 87 6.96 -2.11 -6.16
CA THR A 87 7.48 -2.84 -7.32
C THR A 87 8.43 -1.95 -8.12
N SER A 88 9.54 -2.52 -8.57
CA SER A 88 10.47 -1.85 -9.48
C SER A 88 10.73 -2.68 -10.73
N GLY A 89 10.70 -2.02 -11.89
CA GLY A 89 10.88 -2.72 -13.16
C GLY A 89 10.76 -1.80 -14.36
N LYS A 90 10.07 -2.28 -15.40
CA LYS A 90 9.83 -1.54 -16.63
C LYS A 90 8.34 -1.42 -16.87
N LEU A 91 7.86 -0.22 -17.19
CA LEU A 91 6.49 -0.02 -17.62
C LEU A 91 6.41 -0.15 -19.14
N ARG A 92 5.57 -1.07 -19.62
CA ARG A 92 5.24 -1.20 -21.04
C ARG A 92 4.00 -0.38 -21.35
N ILE A 93 4.15 0.57 -22.27
CA ILE A 93 3.04 1.39 -22.77
C ILE A 93 2.45 0.71 -24.01
N HIS A 94 1.17 0.98 -24.31
CA HIS A 94 0.41 0.29 -25.37
C HIS A 94 1.04 0.41 -26.78
N ASN A 95 1.88 1.42 -27.01
CA ASN A 95 2.61 1.63 -28.26
C ASN A 95 3.92 0.82 -28.36
N GLY A 96 4.21 -0.07 -27.40
CA GLY A 96 5.43 -0.89 -27.36
C GLY A 96 6.65 -0.19 -26.76
N SER A 97 6.53 1.06 -26.32
CA SER A 97 7.62 1.75 -25.61
C SER A 97 7.79 1.17 -24.20
N GLU A 98 9.04 1.14 -23.71
CA GLU A 98 9.36 0.75 -22.34
C GLU A 98 9.91 1.96 -21.57
N ILE A 99 9.33 2.26 -20.41
CA ILE A 99 9.91 3.22 -19.46
C ILE A 99 10.76 2.42 -18.46
N PRO A 100 12.10 2.57 -18.46
CA PRO A 100 12.97 1.90 -17.51
C PRO A 100 12.83 2.49 -16.11
N ASN A 101 13.19 1.71 -15.08
CA ASN A 101 13.15 2.13 -13.67
C ASN A 101 11.78 2.66 -13.24
N TRP A 102 10.71 2.02 -13.71
CA TRP A 102 9.38 2.34 -13.25
C TRP A 102 9.17 1.79 -11.84
N HIS A 103 8.60 2.63 -10.99
CA HIS A 103 8.41 2.37 -9.58
C HIS A 103 6.93 2.58 -9.26
N ARG A 104 6.25 1.54 -8.75
CA ARG A 104 4.83 1.60 -8.37
C ARG A 104 4.59 1.04 -6.98
N VAL A 105 3.76 1.72 -6.20
CA VAL A 105 3.25 1.23 -4.92
C VAL A 105 1.80 0.77 -5.04
N TYR A 106 1.51 -0.43 -4.56
CA TYR A 106 0.17 -0.97 -4.43
C TYR A 106 -0.20 -0.99 -2.95
N TYR A 107 -1.10 -0.11 -2.55
CA TYR A 107 -1.66 -0.06 -1.20
C TYR A 107 -2.86 -1.00 -1.10
N LEU A 108 -2.81 -1.95 -0.17
CA LEU A 108 -3.85 -2.95 0.03
C LEU A 108 -4.36 -2.88 1.46
N PHE A 109 -5.66 -2.69 1.63
CA PHE A 109 -6.32 -2.89 2.91
C PHE A 109 -6.82 -4.32 3.02
N VAL A 110 -6.27 -5.05 3.99
CA VAL A 110 -6.53 -6.47 4.19
C VAL A 110 -6.88 -6.75 5.64
N PRO A 111 -7.74 -7.73 5.95
CA PRO A 111 -7.90 -8.21 7.32
C PRO A 111 -6.57 -8.66 7.92
N GLU A 112 -6.36 -8.44 9.21
CA GLU A 112 -5.20 -8.97 9.92
C GLU A 112 -5.05 -10.49 9.74
N GLY A 113 -3.81 -10.97 9.56
CA GLY A 113 -3.55 -12.40 9.35
C GLY A 113 -3.87 -12.91 7.94
N SER A 114 -4.23 -12.03 6.99
CA SER A 114 -4.50 -12.41 5.61
C SER A 114 -3.28 -13.03 4.92
N TYR A 115 -3.56 -13.91 3.96
CA TYR A 115 -2.55 -14.51 3.09
C TYR A 115 -2.60 -13.85 1.72
N PHE A 116 -1.44 -13.69 1.10
CA PHE A 116 -1.32 -13.10 -0.22
C PHE A 116 -0.26 -13.83 -1.04
N ARG A 117 -0.33 -13.61 -2.34
CA ARG A 117 0.67 -14.06 -3.27
C ARG A 117 0.87 -13.03 -4.35
N ILE A 118 2.11 -12.90 -4.80
CA ILE A 118 2.49 -12.01 -5.89
C ILE A 118 2.71 -12.86 -7.14
N GLY A 119 2.22 -12.43 -8.31
CA GLY A 119 2.43 -13.14 -9.58
C GLY A 119 1.14 -13.67 -10.24
N LYS A 120 1.23 -13.96 -11.54
CA LYS A 120 0.11 -14.43 -12.37
C LYS A 120 -0.11 -15.94 -12.31
N GLU A 121 0.93 -16.72 -12.01
CA GLU A 121 0.86 -18.18 -11.98
C GLU A 121 0.48 -18.68 -10.59
N LEU A 122 -0.55 -19.53 -10.53
CA LEU A 122 -1.14 -19.99 -9.27
C LEU A 122 -0.45 -21.22 -8.67
N GLU A 123 0.20 -22.03 -9.50
CA GLU A 123 0.80 -23.29 -9.08
C GLU A 123 2.26 -23.13 -8.63
N GLY A 124 2.62 -23.80 -7.55
CA GLY A 124 4.03 -23.94 -7.10
C GLY A 124 4.66 -22.70 -6.47
N GLN A 125 3.95 -21.57 -6.38
CA GLN A 125 4.48 -20.32 -5.81
C GLN A 125 4.25 -20.21 -4.30
N LEU A 126 5.18 -19.54 -3.62
CA LEU A 126 5.15 -19.31 -2.18
C LEU A 126 3.95 -18.41 -1.80
N VAL A 127 3.17 -18.84 -0.83
CA VAL A 127 2.11 -18.03 -0.21
C VAL A 127 2.71 -17.30 0.98
N HIS A 128 2.46 -16.00 1.06
CA HIS A 128 2.93 -15.16 2.15
C HIS A 128 1.79 -14.87 3.11
N LYS A 129 2.09 -14.83 4.40
CA LYS A 129 1.15 -14.42 5.45
C LYS A 129 1.52 -13.02 5.91
N PHE A 130 0.54 -12.14 6.01
CA PHE A 130 0.67 -10.90 6.76
C PHE A 130 0.55 -11.21 8.24
N ASP A 131 1.66 -11.66 8.84
CA ASP A 131 1.74 -11.87 10.27
C ASP A 131 1.82 -10.51 11.00
N PRO A 132 1.13 -10.32 12.15
CA PRO A 132 1.29 -9.13 12.99
C PRO A 132 2.74 -8.84 13.41
N GLN A 133 3.65 -9.81 13.33
CA GLN A 133 5.08 -9.60 13.58
C GLN A 133 5.91 -9.32 12.31
N CYS A 134 5.33 -9.52 11.12
CA CYS A 134 5.99 -9.27 9.84
C CYS A 134 5.80 -7.81 9.42
N THR A 135 6.86 -7.01 9.55
CA THR A 135 6.85 -5.57 9.18
C THR A 135 7.38 -5.34 7.76
N TYR A 136 8.20 -6.24 7.22
CA TYR A 136 8.85 -6.08 5.93
C TYR A 136 9.14 -7.44 5.25
N GLY A 137 9.07 -7.47 3.91
CA GLY A 137 9.47 -8.62 3.10
C GLY A 137 10.03 -8.22 1.74
N ILE A 138 11.04 -8.94 1.26
CA ILE A 138 11.61 -8.81 -0.10
C ILE A 138 11.33 -10.10 -0.86
N PHE A 139 10.82 -9.95 -2.09
CA PHE A 139 10.55 -11.06 -3.00
C PHE A 139 11.38 -10.87 -4.27
N GLY A 140 12.25 -11.84 -4.52
CA GLY A 140 13.04 -11.93 -5.75
C GLY A 140 12.44 -12.97 -6.70
N TYR A 141 12.38 -12.61 -7.98
CA TYR A 141 12.16 -13.53 -9.10
C TYR A 141 13.36 -13.44 -10.04
#